data_AF-A0A0A9C5N3-F1
#
_entry.id   AF-A0A0A9C5N3-F1
#
_cell.length_a   1.000
_cell.length_b   1.000
_cell.length_c   1.000
_cell.angle_alpha   90.00
_cell.angle_beta   90.00
_cell.angle_gamma   90.00
#
_symmetry.space_group_name_H-M   'P 1'
#
loop_
_entity.id
_entity.type
_entity.pdbx_description
1 polymer ?
#
loop_
_entity_poly.entity_id
_entity_poly.type
_entity_poly.pdbx_seq_one_letter_code
_entity_poly.pdbx_strand_id
1 'polypeptide(L)'
;MADDFYGLDSPLQVASVTIGEDTSTHPARLQSYADYEENDGTEGEDAPRLPQERTDGWMEMELGDWYNHGGDDGVVCASIKETRIGGNWKKGLIVQGLEIRPKN
;
A
#
# COMPACT_ATOMS: atom_id res chain seq x y z
N MET A 1 -15.80 -19.54 -14.54
CA MET A 1 -15.40 -18.19 -14.97
C MET A 1 -14.39 -17.74 -13.93
N ALA A 2 -13.11 -17.66 -14.30
CA ALA A 2 -12.12 -17.06 -13.40
C ALA A 2 -12.55 -15.61 -13.19
N ASP A 3 -12.53 -15.15 -11.94
CA ASP A 3 -12.86 -13.77 -11.64
C ASP A 3 -11.71 -12.90 -12.18
N ASP A 4 -11.91 -12.28 -13.34
CA ASP A 4 -10.87 -11.49 -13.98
C ASP A 4 -10.52 -10.30 -13.06
N PHE A 5 -9.29 -10.28 -12.54
CA PHE A 5 -8.69 -9.15 -11.83
C PHE A 5 -7.71 -8.45 -12.76
N TYR A 6 -7.66 -7.11 -12.72
CA TYR A 6 -6.77 -6.32 -13.58
C TYR A 6 -6.48 -4.95 -12.99
N GLY A 7 -5.37 -4.36 -13.45
CA GLY A 7 -4.99 -2.98 -13.18
C GLY A 7 -4.44 -2.74 -11.78
N LEU A 8 -4.07 -3.75 -11.00
CA LEU A 8 -3.48 -3.57 -9.66
C LEU A 8 -1.96 -3.38 -9.70
N ASP A 9 -1.34 -3.73 -10.81
CA ASP A 9 0.09 -3.64 -11.13
C ASP A 9 0.52 -2.24 -11.60
N SER A 10 -0.37 -1.50 -12.29
CA SER A 10 -0.10 -0.15 -12.80
C SER A 10 -1.40 0.68 -12.96
N PRO A 11 -1.36 2.02 -12.86
CA PRO A 11 -0.27 2.84 -12.33
C PRO A 11 -0.09 2.61 -10.83
N LEU A 12 1.04 3.10 -10.28
CA LEU A 12 1.35 3.05 -8.86
C LEU A 12 0.17 3.57 -8.03
N GLN A 13 -0.03 2.92 -6.89
CA GLN A 13 -0.86 3.42 -5.82
C GLN A 13 0.01 4.21 -4.83
N VAL A 14 -0.62 5.02 -3.98
CA VAL A 14 0.03 5.74 -2.89
C VAL A 14 -0.58 5.26 -1.59
N ALA A 15 0.26 4.71 -0.72
CA ALA A 15 -0.05 4.47 0.67
C ALA A 15 0.20 5.75 1.48
N SER A 16 -0.70 6.07 2.41
CA SER A 16 -0.55 7.22 3.28
C SER A 16 -1.00 6.91 4.70
N VAL A 17 -0.28 7.45 5.68
CA VAL A 17 -0.69 7.51 7.08
C VAL A 17 -0.65 8.97 7.53
N THR A 18 -1.76 9.48 8.02
CA THR A 18 -1.90 10.85 8.53
C THR A 18 -2.30 10.85 9.99
N ILE A 19 -1.62 11.63 10.82
CA ILE A 19 -1.96 11.92 12.21
C ILE A 19 -1.86 13.42 12.47
N GLY A 20 -2.98 14.07 12.79
CA GLY A 20 -3.02 15.53 12.89
C GLY A 20 -2.61 16.20 11.57
N GLU A 21 -1.52 16.97 11.61
CA GLU A 21 -0.94 17.63 10.42
C GLU A 21 0.16 16.81 9.75
N ASP A 22 0.68 15.78 10.42
CA ASP A 22 1.76 14.94 9.91
C ASP A 22 1.21 13.90 8.94
N THR A 23 1.82 13.81 7.75
CA THR A 23 1.47 12.79 6.76
C THR A 23 2.72 12.13 6.22
N SER A 24 2.73 10.80 6.30
CA SER A 24 3.71 9.94 5.65
C SER A 24 3.09 9.34 4.39
N THR A 25 3.81 9.37 3.27
CA THR A 25 3.35 8.79 2.00
C THR A 25 4.42 7.95 1.35
N HIS A 26 4.03 6.83 0.77
CA HIS A 26 4.92 5.95 0.02
C HIS A 26 4.25 5.43 -1.25
N PRO A 27 5.00 5.28 -2.36
CA PRO A 27 4.49 4.55 -3.52
C PRO A 27 4.24 3.08 -3.16
N ALA A 28 3.25 2.47 -3.81
CA ALA A 28 2.87 1.07 -3.61
C ALA A 28 2.42 0.41 -4.93
N ARG A 29 2.66 -0.90 -5.05
CA ARG A 29 2.10 -1.75 -6.13
C ARG A 29 1.38 -2.94 -5.51
N LEU A 30 0.05 -2.99 -5.65
CA LEU A 30 -0.78 -4.05 -5.07
C LEU A 30 -0.64 -5.42 -5.76
N GLN A 31 -0.05 -5.45 -6.96
CA GLN A 31 0.27 -6.68 -7.67
C GLN A 31 1.70 -6.58 -8.21
N SER A 32 2.61 -7.42 -7.73
CA SER A 32 3.93 -7.61 -8.36
C SER A 32 3.86 -8.79 -9.33
N TYR A 33 4.33 -8.60 -10.56
CA TYR A 33 4.72 -9.73 -11.40
C TYR A 33 6.17 -10.07 -11.04
N ALA A 34 6.38 -11.26 -10.49
CA ALA A 34 7.70 -11.72 -10.06
C ALA A 34 8.72 -11.87 -11.23
N ASP A 35 8.26 -11.81 -12.48
CA ASP A 35 9.06 -12.21 -13.64
C ASP A 35 9.84 -11.06 -14.31
N TYR A 36 9.58 -9.82 -13.90
CA TYR A 36 10.36 -8.67 -14.35
C TYR A 36 10.68 -7.84 -13.12
N GLU A 37 11.86 -8.07 -12.54
CA GLU A 37 12.51 -7.01 -11.80
C GLU A 37 12.82 -5.91 -12.80
N GLU A 38 11.83 -5.05 -13.03
CA GLU A 38 12.03 -3.77 -13.69
C GLU A 38 12.91 -2.97 -12.74
N ASN A 39 14.22 -3.19 -12.86
CA ASN A 39 15.26 -2.38 -12.25
C ASN A 39 15.19 -1.01 -12.93
N ASP A 40 14.21 -0.20 -12.54
CA ASP A 40 14.07 1.18 -13.04
C ASP A 40 15.09 2.13 -12.39
N GLY A 41 15.95 1.60 -11.52
CA GLY A 41 16.93 2.37 -10.75
C GLY A 41 16.36 3.03 -9.48
N THR A 42 15.09 2.80 -9.12
CA THR A 42 14.49 3.20 -7.83
C THR A 42 14.96 2.27 -6.70
N GLU A 43 16.25 2.31 -6.39
CA GLU A 43 16.76 1.79 -5.12
C GLU A 43 16.72 2.94 -4.10
N GLY A 44 15.86 2.84 -3.07
CA GLY A 44 15.77 3.85 -2.02
C GLY A 44 14.35 4.07 -1.49
N GLU A 45 14.14 5.16 -0.77
CA GLU A 45 12.86 5.60 -0.19
C GLU A 45 11.72 5.78 -1.21
N ASP A 46 12.08 5.95 -2.48
CA ASP A 46 11.14 6.09 -3.61
C ASP A 46 10.70 4.75 -4.23
N ALA A 47 11.26 3.61 -3.80
CA ALA A 47 10.85 2.30 -4.30
C ALA A 47 9.41 1.98 -3.86
N PRO A 48 8.55 1.46 -4.76
CA PRO A 48 7.20 1.11 -4.40
C PRO A 48 7.19 -0.03 -3.38
N ARG A 49 6.40 0.14 -2.30
CA ARG A 49 6.12 -0.95 -1.37
C ARG A 49 5.37 -2.06 -2.10
N LEU A 50 5.84 -3.29 -1.90
CA LEU A 50 5.26 -4.49 -2.48
C LEU A 50 4.64 -5.35 -1.36
N PRO A 51 3.42 -5.87 -1.56
CA PRO A 51 2.85 -6.86 -0.67
C PRO A 51 3.74 -8.10 -0.57
N GLN A 52 3.76 -8.68 0.62
CA GLN A 52 4.43 -9.94 0.93
C GLN A 52 3.38 -11.01 1.19
N GLU A 53 3.61 -12.20 0.65
CA GLU A 53 2.72 -13.33 0.89
C GLU A 53 2.84 -13.84 2.32
N ARG A 54 1.70 -14.02 2.98
CA ARG A 54 1.57 -14.64 4.29
C ARG A 54 1.43 -16.15 4.16
N THR A 55 1.61 -16.87 5.27
CA THR A 55 1.47 -18.34 5.31
C THR A 55 0.05 -18.84 5.04
N ASP A 56 -0.96 -17.98 5.12
CA ASP A 56 -2.36 -18.26 4.82
C ASP A 56 -2.75 -17.93 3.36
N GLY A 57 -1.78 -17.52 2.54
CA GLY A 57 -1.98 -17.18 1.12
C GLY A 57 -2.53 -15.78 0.89
N TRP A 58 -2.72 -14.96 1.93
CA TRP A 58 -3.05 -13.54 1.77
C TRP A 58 -1.80 -12.70 1.54
N MET A 59 -1.97 -11.59 0.83
CA MET A 59 -0.95 -10.57 0.67
C MET A 59 -1.05 -9.51 1.77
N GLU A 60 0.07 -9.12 2.35
CA GLU A 60 0.15 -8.08 3.39
C GLU A 60 1.17 -7.00 3.02
N MET A 61 0.85 -5.74 3.31
CA MET A 61 1.73 -4.60 3.03
C MET A 61 1.62 -3.56 4.15
N GLU A 62 2.76 -3.05 4.61
CA GLU A 62 2.80 -1.93 5.55
C GLU A 62 2.46 -0.62 4.81
N LEU A 63 1.37 0.05 5.20
CA LEU A 63 0.98 1.34 4.63
C LEU A 63 1.82 2.51 5.16
N GLY A 64 2.39 2.35 6.35
CA GLY A 64 3.21 3.33 7.03
C GLY A 64 3.15 3.15 8.54
N ASP A 65 3.85 4.02 9.23
CA ASP A 65 3.93 4.08 10.67
C ASP A 65 3.71 5.51 11.19
N TRP A 66 3.32 5.60 12.44
CA TRP A 66 3.14 6.87 13.14
C TRP A 66 3.55 6.71 14.59
N TYR A 67 3.84 7.82 15.24
CA TYR A 67 4.15 7.83 16.67
C TYR A 67 2.93 8.24 17.48
N ASN A 68 2.59 7.45 18.50
CA ASN A 68 1.58 7.82 19.46
C ASN A 68 2.22 8.64 20.60
N HIS A 69 2.03 9.96 20.57
CA HIS A 69 2.57 10.89 21.58
C HIS A 69 1.91 10.79 22.97
N GLY A 70 0.98 9.84 23.19
CA GLY A 70 0.33 9.65 24.49
C GLY A 70 -0.60 10.80 24.91
N GLY A 71 -1.00 11.66 23.96
CA GLY A 71 -1.98 12.72 24.13
C GLY A 71 -3.38 12.34 23.62
N ASP A 72 -4.37 13.21 23.88
CA ASP A 72 -5.78 12.98 23.55
C ASP A 72 -6.06 12.87 22.04
N ASP A 73 -6.75 11.80 21.66
CA ASP A 73 -7.68 11.63 20.53
C ASP A 73 -7.27 12.12 19.12
N GLY A 74 -6.00 11.93 18.75
CA GLY A 74 -5.60 12.05 17.35
C GLY A 74 -6.24 10.96 16.48
N VAL A 75 -6.96 11.34 15.42
CA VAL A 75 -7.48 10.39 14.42
C VAL A 75 -6.35 10.01 13.48
N VAL A 76 -6.05 8.71 13.41
CA VAL A 76 -5.12 8.16 12.41
C VAL A 76 -5.91 7.81 11.16
N CYS A 77 -5.54 8.42 10.04
CA CYS A 77 -6.10 8.10 8.73
C CYS A 77 -5.06 7.29 7.93
N ALA A 78 -5.34 6.02 7.70
CA ALA A 78 -4.58 5.19 6.76
C ALA A 78 -5.34 5.09 5.44
N SER A 79 -4.65 5.20 4.30
CA SER A 79 -5.28 5.01 3.00
C SER A 79 -4.31 4.43 1.97
N ILE A 80 -4.87 3.74 0.97
CA ILE A 80 -4.18 3.40 -0.27
C ILE A 80 -5.07 3.81 -1.44
N LYS A 81 -4.55 4.64 -2.34
CA LYS A 81 -5.32 5.22 -3.44
C LYS A 81 -4.52 5.19 -4.73
N GLU A 82 -5.20 5.07 -5.87
CA GLU A 82 -4.56 5.25 -7.18
C GLU A 82 -3.94 6.66 -7.28
N THR A 83 -2.78 6.76 -7.95
CA THR A 83 -2.25 8.05 -8.40
C THR A 83 -3.20 8.66 -9.44
N ARG A 84 -3.33 10.00 -9.47
CA ARG A 84 -4.33 10.74 -10.27
C ARG A 84 -4.16 10.64 -11.80
N ILE A 85 -3.36 9.68 -12.30
CA ILE A 85 -3.06 9.52 -13.71
C ILE A 85 -4.07 8.54 -14.33
N GLY A 86 -5.21 9.11 -14.72
CA GLY A 86 -5.99 8.65 -15.86
C GLY A 86 -6.75 7.33 -15.72
N GLY A 87 -7.90 7.33 -15.03
CA GLY A 87 -9.05 6.50 -15.40
C GLY A 87 -8.84 4.99 -15.49
N ASN A 88 -7.78 4.45 -14.90
CA ASN A 88 -7.47 3.02 -14.97
C ASN A 88 -8.40 2.27 -14.05
N TRP A 89 -9.43 1.65 -14.63
CA TRP A 89 -10.30 0.78 -13.87
C TRP A 89 -9.49 -0.38 -13.31
N LYS A 90 -9.73 -0.66 -12.03
CA LYS A 90 -9.12 -1.78 -11.32
C LYS A 90 -10.26 -2.68 -10.84
N LYS A 91 -10.06 -3.99 -10.93
CA LYS A 91 -11.05 -5.01 -10.49
C LYS A 91 -10.35 -6.13 -9.76
N GLY A 92 -11.06 -6.74 -8.82
CA GLY A 92 -10.64 -7.99 -8.16
C GLY A 92 -9.82 -7.80 -6.88
N LEU A 93 -9.74 -6.59 -6.32
CA LEU A 93 -9.14 -6.40 -5.00
C LEU A 93 -10.11 -6.90 -3.92
N ILE A 94 -9.66 -7.90 -3.16
CA ILE A 94 -10.36 -8.39 -1.96
C ILE A 94 -9.52 -7.97 -0.76
N VAL A 95 -10.14 -7.28 0.20
CA VAL A 95 -9.49 -6.83 1.43
C VAL A 95 -9.99 -7.68 2.59
N GLN A 96 -9.09 -8.43 3.22
CA GLN A 96 -9.44 -9.24 4.40
C GLN A 96 -9.63 -8.35 5.65
N GLY A 97 -8.77 -7.33 5.83
CA GLY A 97 -8.81 -6.46 6.99
C GLY A 97 -7.68 -5.43 7.01
N LEU A 98 -7.60 -4.68 8.10
CA LEU A 98 -6.53 -3.72 8.41
C LEU A 98 -6.04 -3.99 9.83
N GLU A 99 -4.72 -4.05 10.00
CA GLU A 99 -4.09 -4.37 11.28
C GLU A 99 -3.18 -3.23 11.75
N ILE A 100 -3.24 -2.92 13.04
CA ILE A 100 -2.37 -1.94 13.71
C ILE A 100 -1.45 -2.72 14.65
N ARG A 101 -0.13 -2.58 14.44
CA ARG A 101 0.90 -3.31 15.22
C ARG A 101 1.83 -2.31 15.92
N PRO A 102 2.22 -2.56 17.19
CA PRO A 102 3.32 -1.83 17.82
C PRO A 102 4.61 -2.04 17.03
N LYS A 103 5.40 -0.98 16.88
CA LYS A 103 6.75 -1.03 16.29
C LYS A 103 7.77 -1.00 17.44
N ASN A 104 8.79 -1.84 17.37
CA ASN A 104 9.83 -1.96 18.41
C ASN A 104 10.73 -0.74 18.48
#